data_AF-A0A2V7E1K8-F1
#
_entry.id   AF-A0A2V7E1K8-F1
#
_cell.length_a   1.000
_cell.length_b   1.000
_cell.length_c   1.000
_cell.angle_alpha   90.00
_cell.angle_beta   90.00
_cell.angle_gamma   90.00
#
_symmetry.space_group_name_H-M   'P 1'
#
loop_
_entity.id
_entity.type
_entity.pdbx_description
1 polymer ?
#
loop_
_entity_poly.entity_id
_entity_poly.type
_entity_poly.pdbx_seq_one_letter_code
_entity_poly.pdbx_strand_id
1 'polypeptide(L)'
;MASEDGGAGPRDGSRPGLRFWNRLSFRLAGLFALVTVLAVVLVGVVVYGRQKREVEDAVGTQLLNIARIGSLLVDAQLHAQAVAAPGSSAYTRVQKTLNAIRTEAVLPTPIYTLALEKGMARVAVTGDDGAIAGTVYTPAPDVAERLGWTFEDGVARYTGIYRNARGTWISAFAPVGGEAGKRLAVLVVDYPVEIYLDRLNELQFSILYASMAGALAALIVGLVMARRLTRPISALTRGVARVAEGDLSQALPVRSRDEVGVLTRAFNGMLEGLRQRDFIRNTFGRYVSPEVVKTLLESPEGLRFGGEKRVVTILMSDLRGYTRFAEQGDPARVMEVLNGYLARMTDIVVEHGGTINEFIGDAIFAIFGAPIPHADHAERAAATALAMQRAMTEINDTHVARGLPRFEMGIGVNTGEAVVGNIGSEQRAKYAVVGSAVNVAARIEGSTVGGQVFLSAVTYEQLRDKAEVLPPVSVELKGLAAPLLLYELRGLSGRFAQRLPEATTEDEEQRDVALALTCWVIDGKAVSKESVAGEVVRIGRRGLAARLARPLAPLTNVRLRMTYPASGHESAEGHASGDLYGKVTAGGTPTLIRLTSVDTADQHAIEMLLHPGTARAAGSA
;
A
#
# COMPACT_ATOMS: atom_id res chain seq x y z
N MET A 1 25.75 -25.13 -33.92
CA MET A 1 25.11 -24.01 -34.64
C MET A 1 24.61 -23.06 -33.56
N ALA A 2 25.08 -21.81 -33.62
CA ALA A 2 25.02 -20.82 -32.54
C ALA A 2 23.68 -20.08 -32.45
N SER A 3 23.36 -19.61 -31.24
CA SER A 3 22.59 -18.40 -30.83
C SER A 3 22.14 -18.67 -29.37
N GLU A 4 22.65 -18.04 -28.31
CA GLU A 4 22.70 -16.60 -27.95
C GLU A 4 21.35 -15.87 -28.10
N ASP A 5 20.61 -15.84 -26.98
CA ASP A 5 19.91 -14.70 -26.37
C ASP A 5 19.03 -15.25 -25.23
N GLY A 6 18.93 -14.71 -24.02
CA GLY A 6 19.43 -13.48 -23.44
C GLY A 6 18.61 -13.23 -22.15
N GLY A 7 19.29 -13.22 -21.00
CA GLY A 7 18.95 -12.41 -19.82
C GLY A 7 17.65 -12.66 -19.04
N ALA A 8 17.79 -13.17 -17.81
CA ALA A 8 17.55 -12.38 -16.59
C ALA A 8 17.74 -13.27 -15.34
N GLY A 9 18.97 -13.30 -14.81
CA GLY A 9 19.17 -13.77 -13.44
C GLY A 9 18.43 -12.86 -12.45
N PRO A 10 18.02 -13.37 -11.28
CA PRO A 10 17.36 -12.55 -10.28
C PRO A 10 18.33 -11.45 -9.85
N ARG A 11 17.98 -10.21 -10.18
CA ARG A 11 18.70 -9.02 -9.71
C ARG A 11 18.70 -9.06 -8.20
N ASP A 12 19.88 -9.22 -7.63
CA ASP A 12 20.19 -8.93 -6.24
C ASP A 12 19.83 -7.46 -5.99
N GLY A 13 18.60 -7.27 -5.53
CA GLY A 13 18.06 -6.00 -5.10
C GLY A 13 18.76 -5.60 -3.82
N SER A 14 19.95 -5.00 -3.99
CA SER A 14 20.67 -4.22 -3.01
C SER A 14 19.73 -3.62 -1.96
N ARG A 15 19.70 -4.22 -0.78
CA ARG A 15 19.06 -3.65 0.41
C ARG A 15 19.65 -2.23 0.58
N PRO A 16 18.87 -1.15 0.47
CA PRO A 16 19.40 0.16 0.82
C PRO A 16 19.64 0.13 2.32
N GLY A 17 20.92 0.06 2.69
CA GLY A 17 21.36 -0.04 4.07
C GLY A 17 20.68 1.03 4.93
N LEU A 18 19.97 0.58 5.96
CA LEU A 18 19.33 1.34 7.04
C LEU A 18 20.33 2.16 7.90
N ARG A 19 21.40 2.72 7.32
CA ARG A 19 22.46 3.49 7.99
C ARG A 19 22.22 5.00 8.01
N PHE A 20 21.26 5.53 7.25
CA PHE A 20 21.04 6.98 7.16
C PHE A 20 20.42 7.61 8.43
N TRP A 21 19.55 6.87 9.14
CA TRP A 21 18.75 7.44 10.24
C TRP A 21 19.51 7.67 11.54
N ASN A 22 20.55 6.87 11.82
CA ASN A 22 21.49 7.21 12.88
C ASN A 22 22.21 8.52 12.53
N ARG A 23 22.56 8.78 11.26
CA ARG A 23 23.26 10.02 10.89
C ARG A 23 22.43 11.27 11.15
N LEU A 24 21.12 11.27 10.89
CA LEU A 24 20.30 12.47 11.10
C LEU A 24 20.13 12.82 12.60
N SER A 25 19.84 11.82 13.44
CA SER A 25 19.74 12.05 14.90
C SER A 25 21.06 12.48 15.52
N PHE A 26 22.19 11.86 15.11
CA PHE A 26 23.52 12.29 15.53
C PHE A 26 23.89 13.68 14.97
N ARG A 27 23.49 14.04 13.75
CA ARG A 27 23.71 15.37 13.17
C ARG A 27 22.90 16.45 13.88
N LEU A 28 21.62 16.19 14.20
CA LEU A 28 20.77 17.11 14.96
C LEU A 28 21.28 17.30 16.39
N ALA A 29 21.62 16.21 17.08
CA ALA A 29 22.20 16.28 18.42
C ALA A 29 23.57 17.00 18.39
N GLY A 30 24.40 16.72 17.38
CA GLY A 30 25.70 17.37 17.19
C GLY A 30 25.58 18.85 16.86
N LEU A 31 24.62 19.25 16.01
CA LEU A 31 24.33 20.65 15.71
C LEU A 31 23.85 21.39 16.97
N PHE A 32 22.94 20.77 17.73
CA PHE A 32 22.44 21.36 18.97
C PHE A 32 23.55 21.52 20.02
N ALA A 33 24.43 20.53 20.15
CA ALA A 33 25.60 20.60 21.01
C ALA A 33 26.57 21.70 20.54
N LEU A 34 26.86 21.79 19.24
CA LEU A 34 27.72 22.82 18.66
C LEU A 34 27.18 24.23 18.91
N VAL A 35 25.88 24.45 18.65
CA VAL A 35 25.22 25.75 18.89
C VAL A 35 25.29 26.11 20.37
N THR A 36 25.07 25.14 21.26
CA THR A 36 25.15 25.37 22.71
C THR A 36 26.56 25.75 23.14
N VAL A 37 27.58 25.03 22.67
CA VAL A 37 28.99 25.35 22.95
C VAL A 37 29.35 26.73 22.43
N LEU A 38 28.93 27.09 21.21
CA LEU A 38 29.21 28.39 20.62
C LEU A 38 28.52 29.53 21.39
N ALA A 39 27.28 29.32 21.83
CA ALA A 39 26.56 30.29 22.66
C ALA A 39 27.25 30.48 24.02
N VAL A 40 27.67 29.39 24.67
CA VAL A 40 28.41 29.40 25.92
C VAL A 40 29.73 30.17 25.80
N VAL A 41 30.52 29.88 24.76
CA VAL A 41 31.80 30.56 24.51
C VAL A 41 31.58 32.04 24.24
N LEU A 42 30.57 32.39 23.44
CA LEU A 42 30.22 33.78 23.15
C LEU A 42 29.86 34.54 24.43
N VAL A 43 28.97 33.98 25.26
CA VAL A 43 28.60 34.58 26.55
C VAL A 43 29.82 34.72 27.46
N GLY A 44 30.67 33.69 27.54
CA GLY A 44 31.91 33.73 28.33
C GLY A 44 32.86 34.84 27.90
N VAL A 45 33.10 35.00 26.59
CA VAL A 45 33.95 36.07 26.03
C VAL A 45 33.37 37.45 26.32
N VAL A 46 32.05 37.63 26.14
CA VAL A 46 31.37 38.91 26.40
C VAL A 46 31.42 39.28 27.87
N VAL A 47 31.12 38.34 28.78
CA VAL A 47 31.16 38.57 30.23
C VAL A 47 32.57 38.89 30.70
N TYR A 48 33.57 38.12 30.25
CA TYR A 48 34.97 38.37 30.61
C TYR A 48 35.45 39.75 30.12
N GLY A 49 35.17 40.09 28.86
CA GLY A 49 35.53 41.39 28.30
C GLY A 49 34.79 42.57 28.94
N ARG A 50 33.58 42.34 29.46
CA ARG A 50 32.83 43.34 30.24
C ARG A 50 33.43 43.52 31.63
N GLN A 51 33.64 42.43 32.36
CA GLN A 51 34.24 42.47 33.70
C GLN A 51 35.63 43.10 33.68
N LYS A 52 36.49 42.73 32.71
CA LYS A 52 37.82 43.33 32.60
C LYS A 52 37.77 44.86 32.47
N ARG A 53 36.86 45.39 31.63
CA ARG A 53 36.68 46.83 31.45
C ARG A 53 36.13 47.52 32.69
N GLU A 54 35.13 46.91 33.34
CA GLU A 54 34.57 47.44 34.59
C GLU A 54 35.65 47.56 35.69
N VAL A 55 36.61 46.62 35.74
CA VAL A 55 37.74 46.67 36.68
C VAL A 55 38.74 47.77 36.32
N GLU A 56 39.12 47.85 35.03
CA GLU A 56 40.01 48.90 34.53
C GLU A 56 39.46 50.30 34.84
N ASP A 57 38.17 50.51 34.62
CA ASP A 57 37.52 51.80 34.85
C ASP A 57 37.36 52.10 36.34
N ALA A 58 36.91 51.12 37.15
CA ALA A 58 36.70 51.32 38.59
C ALA A 58 38.02 51.58 39.33
N VAL A 59 39.03 50.72 39.14
CA VAL A 59 40.35 50.86 39.78
C VAL A 59 41.08 52.06 39.20
N GLY A 60 41.06 52.23 37.88
CA GLY A 60 41.71 53.36 37.20
C GLY A 60 41.18 54.72 37.65
N THR A 61 39.85 54.87 37.77
CA THR A 61 39.23 56.11 38.26
C THR A 61 39.57 56.37 39.72
N GLN A 62 39.57 55.33 40.57
CA GLN A 62 39.95 55.46 41.97
C GLN A 62 41.41 55.93 42.11
N LEU A 63 42.34 55.31 41.36
CA LEU A 63 43.75 55.69 41.36
C LEU A 63 43.96 57.08 40.79
N LEU A 64 43.22 57.46 39.75
CA LEU A 64 43.25 58.82 39.19
C LEU A 64 42.86 59.85 40.25
N ASN A 65 41.83 59.60 41.04
CA ASN A 65 41.42 60.49 42.12
C ASN A 65 42.46 60.55 43.24
N ILE A 66 43.04 59.41 43.64
CA ILE A 66 44.13 59.36 44.63
C ILE A 66 45.34 60.15 44.13
N ALA A 67 45.74 59.98 42.87
CA ALA A 67 46.86 60.70 42.28
C ALA A 67 46.58 62.21 42.22
N ARG A 68 45.38 62.64 41.79
CA ARG A 68 44.98 64.06 41.73
C ARG A 68 44.99 64.72 43.11
N ILE A 69 44.36 64.09 44.10
CA ILE A 69 44.31 64.64 45.47
C ILE A 69 45.71 64.60 46.08
N GLY A 70 46.42 63.49 45.92
CA GLY A 70 47.77 63.31 46.44
C GLY A 70 48.76 64.31 45.87
N SER A 71 48.67 64.68 44.58
CA SER A 71 49.60 65.64 43.98
C SER A 71 49.40 67.05 44.50
N LEU A 72 48.19 67.42 44.95
CA LEU A 72 47.90 68.70 45.61
C LEU A 72 48.48 68.78 47.04
N LEU A 73 48.68 67.64 47.69
CA LEU A 73 49.27 67.58 49.04
C LEU A 73 50.80 67.68 49.02
N VAL A 74 51.43 67.49 47.85
CA VAL A 74 52.88 67.61 47.69
C VAL A 74 53.26 69.08 47.48
N ASP A 75 53.88 69.68 48.50
CA ASP A 75 54.43 71.04 48.39
C ASP A 75 55.55 71.08 47.34
N ALA A 76 55.35 71.94 46.34
CA ALA A 76 56.18 72.01 45.14
C ALA A 76 57.57 72.59 45.39
N GLN A 77 57.69 73.55 46.32
CA GLN A 77 58.95 74.19 46.65
C GLN A 77 59.81 73.26 47.51
N LEU A 78 59.18 72.55 48.45
CA LEU A 78 59.82 71.47 49.20
C LEU A 78 60.20 70.30 48.30
N HIS A 79 59.38 69.96 47.30
CA HIS A 79 59.68 68.93 46.31
C HIS A 79 60.91 69.29 45.47
N ALA A 80 60.99 70.52 44.95
CA ALA A 80 62.17 70.97 44.19
C ALA A 80 63.47 70.89 45.01
N GLN A 81 63.43 71.24 46.30
CA GLN A 81 64.57 71.10 47.21
C GLN A 81 64.92 69.63 47.46
N ALA A 82 63.91 68.77 47.61
CA ALA A 82 64.09 67.33 47.77
C ALA A 82 64.78 66.67 46.57
N VAL A 83 64.43 67.10 45.34
CA VAL A 83 65.05 66.61 44.10
C VAL A 83 66.50 67.07 43.98
N ALA A 84 66.81 68.32 44.34
CA ALA A 84 68.16 68.87 44.24
C ALA A 84 69.13 68.25 45.25
N ALA A 85 68.65 67.87 46.44
CA ALA A 85 69.45 67.26 47.50
C ALA A 85 68.72 66.05 48.12
N PRO A 86 68.88 64.84 47.55
CA PRO A 86 68.38 63.61 48.15
C PRO A 86 68.91 63.43 49.59
N GLY A 87 68.05 63.09 50.54
CA GLY A 87 68.41 62.96 51.96
C GLY A 87 68.36 64.27 52.78
N SER A 88 67.96 65.39 52.18
CA SER A 88 67.68 66.64 52.90
C SER A 88 66.43 66.55 53.80
N SER A 89 66.28 67.50 54.72
CA SER A 89 65.05 67.62 55.54
C SER A 89 63.79 67.85 54.69
N ALA A 90 63.93 68.50 53.53
CA ALA A 90 62.88 68.65 52.54
C ALA A 90 62.47 67.29 51.94
N TYR A 91 63.45 66.43 51.61
CA TYR A 91 63.20 65.06 51.16
C TYR A 91 62.39 64.26 52.19
N THR A 92 62.79 64.27 53.46
CA THR A 92 62.07 63.56 54.53
C THR A 92 60.63 64.04 54.70
N ARG A 93 60.36 65.35 54.54
CA ARG A 93 58.99 65.90 54.63
C ARG A 93 58.10 65.46 53.47
N VAL A 94 58.63 65.50 52.24
CA VAL A 94 57.89 65.02 51.06
C VAL A 94 57.67 63.51 51.14
N GLN A 95 58.69 62.73 51.54
CA GLN A 95 58.56 61.29 51.77
C GLN A 95 57.46 60.97 52.81
N LYS A 96 57.41 61.70 53.94
CA LYS A 96 56.35 61.53 54.94
C LYS A 96 54.96 61.81 54.37
N THR A 97 54.84 62.81 53.49
CA THR A 97 53.58 63.15 52.82
C THR A 97 53.14 62.05 51.86
N LEU A 98 54.05 61.52 51.03
CA LEU A 98 53.79 60.39 50.13
C LEU A 98 53.38 59.13 50.90
N ASN A 99 54.02 58.86 52.04
CA ASN A 99 53.66 57.74 52.90
C ASN A 99 52.29 57.93 53.55
N ALA A 100 51.94 59.14 53.99
CA ALA A 100 50.61 59.45 54.53
C ALA A 100 49.50 59.19 53.49
N ILE A 101 49.69 59.65 52.24
CA ILE A 101 48.76 59.39 51.14
C ILE A 101 48.60 57.88 50.90
N ARG A 102 49.71 57.14 50.87
CA ARG A 102 49.70 55.68 50.70
C ARG A 102 48.88 54.99 51.80
N THR A 103 49.13 55.34 53.06
CA THR A 103 48.47 54.74 54.21
C THR A 103 46.98 55.07 54.25
N GLU A 104 46.61 56.32 53.98
CA GLU A 104 45.20 56.75 53.96
C GLU A 104 44.42 56.12 52.80
N ALA A 105 45.02 56.01 51.62
CA ALA A 105 44.42 55.35 50.46
C ALA A 105 44.49 53.81 50.51
N VAL A 106 45.08 53.24 51.57
CA VAL A 106 45.26 51.79 51.77
C VAL A 106 45.91 51.12 50.55
N LEU A 107 46.95 51.76 50.01
CA LEU A 107 47.63 51.24 48.84
C LEU A 107 48.68 50.18 49.23
N PRO A 108 48.72 49.03 48.54
CA PRO A 108 49.66 47.95 48.85
C PRO A 108 51.10 48.28 48.43
N THR A 109 51.28 49.32 47.61
CA THR A 109 52.56 49.67 46.98
C THR A 109 52.97 51.11 47.26
N PRO A 110 54.28 51.39 47.19
CA PRO A 110 54.80 52.72 47.50
C PRO A 110 54.43 53.71 46.39
N ILE A 111 54.06 54.92 46.78
CA ILE A 111 53.86 56.04 45.86
C ILE A 111 55.18 56.79 45.72
N TYR A 112 55.50 57.24 44.52
CA TYR A 112 56.71 58.00 44.24
C TYR A 112 56.42 59.12 43.24
N THR A 113 57.36 60.06 43.13
CA THR A 113 57.32 61.14 42.16
C THR A 113 58.39 60.91 41.09
N LEU A 114 58.10 61.30 39.85
CA LEU A 114 59.04 61.31 38.74
C LEU A 114 59.34 62.75 38.34
N ALA A 115 60.61 63.11 38.22
CA ALA A 115 61.05 64.39 37.67
C ALA A 115 61.67 64.18 36.28
N LEU A 116 61.52 65.17 35.39
CA LEU A 116 62.09 65.13 34.06
C LEU A 116 63.49 65.77 34.08
N GLU A 117 64.53 64.99 33.81
CA GLU A 117 65.91 65.46 33.74
C GLU A 117 66.52 65.09 32.38
N LYS A 118 66.92 66.09 31.58
CA LYS A 118 67.48 65.88 30.23
C LYS A 118 66.62 64.99 29.32
N GLY A 119 65.29 65.12 29.42
CA GLY A 119 64.33 64.34 28.64
C GLY A 119 64.06 62.93 29.16
N MET A 120 64.69 62.50 30.26
CA MET A 120 64.44 61.20 30.90
C MET A 120 63.67 61.38 32.21
N ALA A 121 62.66 60.54 32.45
CA ALA A 121 61.97 60.48 33.73
C ALA A 121 62.85 59.76 34.76
N ARG A 122 63.05 60.38 35.92
CA ARG A 122 63.82 59.81 37.04
C ARG A 122 63.00 59.81 38.33
N VAL A 123 63.16 58.78 39.15
CA VAL A 123 62.53 58.71 40.47
C VAL A 123 63.08 59.84 41.34
N ALA A 124 62.21 60.76 41.75
CA ALA A 124 62.55 61.96 42.50
C ALA A 124 62.49 61.72 44.00
N VAL A 125 61.29 61.44 44.52
CA VAL A 125 61.05 61.13 45.94
C VAL A 125 60.14 59.92 46.02
N THR A 126 60.50 58.97 46.87
CA THR A 126 59.74 57.74 47.15
C THR A 126 59.11 57.81 48.54
N GLY A 127 57.91 57.26 48.71
CA GLY A 127 57.22 57.17 50.01
C GLY A 127 57.78 56.11 50.96
N ASP A 128 58.69 55.25 50.48
CA ASP A 128 59.45 54.29 51.30
C ASP A 128 60.83 53.98 50.68
N ASP A 129 61.56 53.01 51.23
CA ASP A 129 62.93 52.68 50.80
C ASP A 129 63.01 51.79 49.54
N GLY A 130 61.88 51.48 48.90
CA GLY A 130 61.82 50.51 47.80
C GLY A 130 62.31 51.03 46.45
N ALA A 131 62.05 52.31 46.11
CA ALA A 131 62.49 52.93 44.86
C ALA A 131 63.66 53.88 45.12
N ILE A 132 64.81 53.65 44.47
CA ILE A 132 66.02 54.45 44.72
C ILE A 132 65.90 55.79 43.97
N ALA A 133 65.94 56.90 44.72
CA ALA A 133 65.96 58.26 44.15
C ALA A 133 67.13 58.43 43.17
N GLY A 134 66.87 59.08 42.02
CA GLY A 134 67.82 59.28 40.93
C GLY A 134 67.86 58.17 39.88
N THR A 135 67.19 57.03 40.10
CA THR A 135 67.11 55.96 39.10
C THR A 135 66.28 56.38 37.88
N VAL A 136 66.74 56.01 36.69
CA VAL A 136 66.01 56.25 35.44
C VAL A 136 64.79 55.34 35.40
N TYR A 137 63.61 55.93 35.23
CA TYR A 137 62.36 55.20 35.09
C TYR A 137 62.17 54.81 33.62
N THR A 138 62.14 53.51 33.35
CA THR A 138 61.86 52.96 32.02
C THR A 138 60.38 52.56 31.95
N PRO A 139 59.48 53.40 31.41
CA PRO A 139 58.06 53.08 31.33
C PRO A 139 57.82 51.90 30.37
N ALA A 140 56.81 51.08 30.68
CA ALA A 140 56.24 50.16 29.70
C ALA A 140 55.59 50.95 28.54
N PRO A 141 55.43 50.38 27.33
CA PRO A 141 54.86 51.09 26.19
C PRO A 141 53.52 51.79 26.50
N ASP A 142 52.61 51.11 27.19
CA ASP A 142 51.29 51.65 27.56
C ASP A 142 51.32 52.78 28.60
N VAL A 143 52.43 52.87 29.33
CA VAL A 143 52.70 53.91 30.35
C VAL A 143 53.41 55.11 29.73
N ALA A 144 54.33 54.88 28.79
CA ALA A 144 55.22 55.90 28.23
C ALA A 144 54.45 57.07 27.62
N GLU A 145 53.43 56.79 26.82
CA GLU A 145 52.59 57.79 26.16
C GLU A 145 51.80 58.63 27.17
N ARG A 146 51.09 57.97 28.10
CA ARG A 146 50.26 58.64 29.11
C ARG A 146 51.07 59.47 30.09
N LEU A 147 52.22 58.93 30.52
CA LEU A 147 53.16 59.63 31.38
C LEU A 147 53.75 60.84 30.66
N GLY A 148 54.17 60.67 29.40
CA GLY A 148 54.66 61.75 28.54
C GLY A 148 53.67 62.89 28.42
N TRP A 149 52.41 62.60 28.04
CA TRP A 149 51.36 63.61 27.98
C TRP A 149 51.11 64.30 29.32
N THR A 150 51.16 63.56 30.43
CA THR A 150 50.98 64.15 31.77
C THR A 150 52.09 65.17 32.09
N PHE A 151 53.33 64.91 31.67
CA PHE A 151 54.42 65.90 31.75
C PHE A 151 54.24 67.08 30.79
N GLU A 152 53.63 66.88 29.62
CA GLU A 152 53.48 67.87 28.54
C GLU A 152 52.28 68.81 28.68
N ASP A 153 51.14 68.35 29.22
CA ASP A 153 49.93 69.16 29.36
C ASP A 153 49.45 69.31 30.82
N GLY A 154 49.98 68.52 31.76
CA GLY A 154 49.59 68.61 33.17
C GLY A 154 48.19 68.06 33.45
N VAL A 155 47.65 67.19 32.60
CA VAL A 155 46.39 66.52 32.86
C VAL A 155 46.65 65.15 33.48
N ALA A 156 46.06 64.92 34.65
CA ALA A 156 46.15 63.63 35.32
C ALA A 156 45.44 62.53 34.52
N ARG A 157 46.07 61.36 34.41
CA ARG A 157 45.65 60.21 33.58
C ARG A 157 45.90 58.90 34.31
N TYR A 158 45.29 57.82 33.85
CA TYR A 158 45.58 56.46 34.27
C TYR A 158 45.75 55.53 33.07
N THR A 159 46.41 54.39 33.28
CA THR A 159 46.61 53.34 32.27
C THR A 159 45.51 52.29 32.27
N GLY A 160 45.32 51.56 31.17
CA GLY A 160 44.67 50.24 31.25
C GLY A 160 45.53 49.24 32.01
N ILE A 161 45.09 47.98 32.10
CA ILE A 161 45.92 46.91 32.66
C ILE A 161 47.12 46.67 31.74
N TYR A 162 48.34 46.87 32.24
CA TYR A 162 49.58 46.59 31.51
C TYR A 162 50.46 45.61 32.28
N ARG A 163 51.39 44.98 31.58
CA ARG A 163 52.34 44.01 32.17
C ARG A 163 53.76 44.49 31.98
N ASN A 164 54.57 44.38 33.03
CA ASN A 164 56.01 44.63 33.00
C ASN A 164 56.76 43.51 33.74
N ALA A 165 58.08 43.63 33.89
CA ALA A 165 58.90 42.64 34.59
C ALA A 165 58.54 42.47 36.09
N ARG A 166 57.83 43.43 36.69
CA ARG A 166 57.44 43.43 38.10
C ARG A 166 56.01 42.91 38.35
N GLY A 167 55.25 42.61 37.30
CA GLY A 167 53.89 42.10 37.43
C GLY A 167 52.87 42.78 36.50
N THR A 168 51.60 42.69 36.89
CA THR A 168 50.45 43.28 36.18
C THR A 168 49.86 44.46 36.96
N TRP A 169 49.78 45.63 36.31
CA TRP A 169 49.59 46.91 36.98
C TRP A 169 48.52 47.77 36.30
N ILE A 170 47.88 48.63 37.09
CA ILE A 170 47.23 49.87 36.63
C ILE A 170 47.94 51.00 37.36
N SER A 171 48.27 52.06 36.63
CA SER A 171 48.97 53.21 37.19
C SER A 171 48.25 54.50 36.89
N ALA A 172 48.24 55.41 37.85
CA ALA A 172 47.74 56.77 37.68
C ALA A 172 48.87 57.80 37.87
N PHE A 173 48.75 58.88 37.10
CA PHE A 173 49.73 59.95 37.00
C PHE A 173 49.03 61.28 37.25
N ALA A 174 49.59 62.12 38.11
CA ALA A 174 49.11 63.48 38.33
C ALA A 174 50.27 64.47 38.48
N PRO A 175 50.23 65.65 37.87
CA PRO A 175 51.33 66.59 37.96
C PRO A 175 51.43 67.20 39.37
N VAL A 176 52.67 67.41 39.80
CA VAL A 176 53.03 68.25 40.94
C VAL A 176 53.48 69.60 40.38
N GLY A 177 52.63 70.61 40.55
CA GLY A 177 52.83 71.95 39.96
C GLY A 177 53.68 72.85 40.85
N GLY A 178 54.63 73.59 40.26
CA GLY A 178 55.41 74.64 40.92
C GLY A 178 54.89 76.05 40.66
N GLU A 179 55.61 77.07 41.15
CA GLU A 179 55.26 78.48 40.93
C GLU A 179 55.18 78.82 39.41
N ALA A 180 54.27 79.73 39.08
CA ALA A 180 54.01 80.21 37.71
C ALA A 180 53.63 79.10 36.68
N GLY A 181 52.99 78.01 37.12
CA GLY A 181 52.46 76.97 36.22
C GLY A 181 53.52 76.00 35.67
N LYS A 182 54.77 76.07 36.16
CA LYS A 182 55.84 75.15 35.76
C LYS A 182 55.64 73.79 36.42
N ARG A 183 55.54 72.72 35.63
CA ARG A 183 55.40 71.34 36.15
C ARG A 183 56.77 70.82 36.57
N LEU A 184 56.91 70.44 37.84
CA LEU A 184 58.18 70.02 38.41
C LEU A 184 58.33 68.49 38.40
N ALA A 185 57.25 67.78 38.68
CA ALA A 185 57.23 66.33 38.75
C ALA A 185 55.84 65.76 38.44
N VAL A 186 55.77 64.45 38.35
CA VAL A 186 54.52 63.68 38.25
C VAL A 186 54.47 62.69 39.40
N LEU A 187 53.40 62.75 40.20
CA LEU A 187 53.07 61.73 41.18
C LEU A 187 52.60 60.47 40.46
N VAL A 188 53.19 59.33 40.83
CA VAL A 188 52.86 58.01 40.26
C VAL A 188 52.28 57.13 41.35
N VAL A 189 51.05 56.67 41.11
CA VAL A 189 50.34 55.73 41.98
C VAL A 189 50.17 54.43 41.21
N ASP A 190 50.95 53.41 41.56
CA ASP A 190 50.88 52.08 40.97
C ASP A 190 49.99 51.16 41.82
N TYR A 191 49.13 50.36 41.20
CA TYR A 191 48.33 49.33 41.88
C TYR A 191 48.51 47.96 41.23
N PRO A 192 48.90 46.91 41.99
CA PRO A 192 49.02 45.56 41.47
C PRO A 192 47.64 44.94 41.27
N VAL A 193 47.31 44.61 40.03
CA VAL A 193 45.98 44.04 39.69
C VAL A 193 45.96 42.53 39.91
N GLU A 194 47.10 41.90 40.19
CA GLU A 194 47.22 40.45 40.48
C GLU A 194 46.25 40.00 41.60
N ILE A 195 46.11 40.81 42.65
CA ILE A 195 45.16 40.60 43.76
C ILE A 195 43.71 40.52 43.25
N TYR A 196 43.39 41.27 42.19
CA TYR A 196 42.07 41.27 41.56
C TYR A 196 41.92 40.15 40.53
N LEU A 197 42.98 39.83 39.78
CA LEU A 197 42.99 38.74 38.80
C LEU A 197 42.75 37.38 39.47
N ASP A 198 43.21 37.17 40.69
CA ASP A 198 42.94 35.93 41.43
C ASP A 198 41.46 35.76 41.77
N ARG A 199 40.75 36.83 42.14
CA ARG A 199 39.28 36.79 42.32
C ARG A 199 38.54 36.53 41.00
N LEU A 200 39.07 37.06 39.88
CA LEU A 200 38.50 36.76 38.56
C LEU A 200 38.69 35.28 38.18
N ASN A 201 39.77 34.63 38.61
CA ASN A 201 39.98 33.20 38.35
C ASN A 201 38.92 32.33 39.06
N GLU A 202 38.53 32.64 40.30
CA GLU A 202 37.44 31.91 40.99
C GLU A 202 36.09 32.05 40.26
N LEU A 203 35.81 33.26 39.75
CA LEU A 203 34.62 33.51 38.93
C LEU A 203 34.68 32.76 37.59
N GLN A 204 35.86 32.67 36.96
CA GLN A 204 36.05 31.90 35.73
C GLN A 204 35.72 30.41 35.91
N PHE A 205 36.18 29.78 37.00
CA PHE A 205 35.85 28.37 37.27
C PHE A 205 34.35 28.16 37.46
N SER A 206 33.68 29.05 38.18
CA SER A 206 32.22 28.98 38.38
C SER A 206 31.46 29.09 37.05
N ILE A 207 31.86 30.03 36.19
CA ILE A 207 31.28 30.22 34.85
C ILE A 207 31.53 28.97 33.99
N LEU A 208 32.73 28.40 34.04
CA LEU A 208 33.08 27.21 33.26
C LEU A 208 32.27 25.98 33.66
N TYR A 209 32.08 25.74 34.96
CA TYR A 209 31.26 24.62 35.45
C TYR A 209 29.78 24.78 35.10
N ALA A 210 29.22 25.98 35.30
CA ALA A 210 27.84 26.27 34.92
C ALA A 210 27.61 26.07 33.42
N SER A 211 28.58 26.52 32.61
CA SER A 211 28.62 26.36 31.16
C SER A 211 28.67 24.89 30.73
N MET A 212 29.52 24.09 31.36
CA MET A 212 29.66 22.66 31.09
C MET A 212 28.39 21.88 31.49
N ALA A 213 27.79 22.20 32.64
CA ALA A 213 26.52 21.62 33.07
C ALA A 213 25.38 21.97 32.09
N GLY A 214 25.32 23.22 31.63
CA GLY A 214 24.37 23.67 30.60
C GLY A 214 24.54 22.92 29.27
N ALA A 215 25.79 22.75 28.81
CA ALA A 215 26.09 21.99 27.61
C ALA A 215 25.68 20.51 27.73
N LEU A 216 25.91 19.88 28.89
CA LEU A 216 25.49 18.50 29.14
C LEU A 216 23.96 18.37 29.15
N ALA A 217 23.24 19.28 29.81
CA ALA A 217 21.79 19.30 29.82
C ALA A 217 21.21 19.47 28.41
N ALA A 218 21.76 20.40 27.62
CA ALA A 218 21.38 20.62 26.24
C ALA A 218 21.62 19.38 25.35
N LEU A 219 22.74 18.68 25.55
CA LEU A 219 23.04 17.42 24.85
C LEU A 219 22.00 16.35 25.18
N ILE A 220 21.66 16.18 26.47
CA ILE A 220 20.66 15.19 26.91
C ILE A 220 19.29 15.52 26.31
N VAL A 221 18.84 16.78 26.39
CA VAL A 221 17.57 17.24 25.80
C VAL A 221 17.57 17.03 24.28
N GLY A 222 18.66 17.38 23.60
CA GLY A 222 18.84 17.19 22.16
C GLY A 222 18.74 15.72 21.76
N LEU A 223 19.37 14.81 22.51
CA LEU A 223 19.28 13.36 22.27
C LEU A 223 17.86 12.81 22.50
N VAL A 224 17.16 13.26 23.54
CA VAL A 224 15.77 12.87 23.81
C VAL A 224 14.85 13.36 22.69
N MET A 225 14.97 14.63 22.30
CA MET A 225 14.16 15.24 21.24
C MET A 225 14.41 14.55 19.89
N ALA A 226 15.68 14.32 19.53
CA ALA A 226 16.06 13.62 18.31
C ALA A 226 15.45 12.20 18.27
N ARG A 227 15.42 11.47 19.39
CA ARG A 227 14.80 10.15 19.49
C ARG A 227 13.28 10.21 19.37
N ARG A 228 12.62 11.22 19.95
CA ARG A 228 11.16 11.41 19.87
C ARG A 228 10.68 11.69 18.45
N LEU A 229 11.45 12.45 17.67
CA LEU A 229 11.12 12.75 16.26
C LEU A 229 11.53 11.63 15.29
N THR A 230 12.74 11.09 15.41
CA THR A 230 13.28 10.17 14.40
C THR A 230 12.60 8.80 14.42
N ARG A 231 12.29 8.25 15.61
CA ARG A 231 11.76 6.89 15.74
C ARG A 231 10.41 6.68 15.04
N PRO A 232 9.38 7.54 15.25
CA PRO A 232 8.10 7.35 14.59
C PRO A 232 8.18 7.57 13.08
N ILE A 233 8.97 8.55 12.62
CA ILE A 233 9.16 8.82 11.18
C ILE A 233 9.76 7.59 10.50
N SER A 234 10.83 7.01 11.06
CA SER A 234 11.41 5.78 10.51
C SER A 234 10.45 4.57 10.57
N ALA A 235 9.55 4.51 11.55
CA ALA A 235 8.52 3.48 11.61
C ALA A 235 7.50 3.65 10.48
N LEU A 236 7.04 4.88 10.22
CA LEU A 236 6.16 5.20 9.10
C LEU A 236 6.81 4.89 7.75
N THR A 237 8.06 5.30 7.52
CA THR A 237 8.76 5.01 6.26
C THR A 237 8.89 3.51 6.01
N ARG A 238 9.18 2.71 7.05
CA ARG A 238 9.21 1.24 6.94
C ARG A 238 7.82 0.66 6.72
N GLY A 239 6.79 1.21 7.36
CA GLY A 239 5.39 0.82 7.14
C GLY A 239 4.98 1.02 5.69
N VAL A 240 5.28 2.19 5.12
CA VAL A 240 5.02 2.50 3.70
C VAL A 240 5.76 1.53 2.77
N ALA A 241 7.04 1.22 3.05
CA ALA A 241 7.80 0.27 2.24
C ALA A 241 7.19 -1.14 2.28
N ARG A 242 6.75 -1.63 3.44
CA ARG A 242 6.05 -2.93 3.57
C ARG A 242 4.74 -2.94 2.79
N VAL A 243 3.97 -1.86 2.85
CA VAL A 243 2.74 -1.72 2.06
C VAL A 243 3.02 -1.76 0.56
N ALA A 244 4.10 -1.12 0.10
CA ALA A 244 4.53 -1.17 -1.30
C ALA A 244 4.94 -2.59 -1.75
N GLU A 245 5.43 -3.42 -0.83
CA GLU A 245 5.72 -4.84 -1.04
C GLU A 245 4.46 -5.74 -0.92
N GLY A 246 3.29 -5.17 -0.65
CA GLY A 246 2.01 -5.89 -0.53
C GLY A 246 1.70 -6.42 0.88
N ASP A 247 2.55 -6.14 1.88
CA ASP A 247 2.32 -6.56 3.26
C ASP A 247 1.43 -5.55 4.01
N LEU A 248 0.15 -5.90 4.13
CA LEU A 248 -0.86 -5.10 4.83
C LEU A 248 -1.10 -5.53 6.28
N SER A 249 -0.27 -6.43 6.84
CA SER A 249 -0.62 -7.22 8.03
C SER A 249 -0.57 -6.47 9.37
N GLN A 250 0.20 -5.39 9.50
CA GLN A 250 0.48 -4.75 10.79
C GLN A 250 0.22 -3.24 10.79
N ALA A 251 -0.71 -2.80 11.64
CA ALA A 251 -0.88 -1.39 11.97
C ALA A 251 0.27 -0.88 12.86
N LEU A 252 0.60 0.40 12.72
CA LEU A 252 1.64 1.03 13.53
C LEU A 252 1.06 1.60 14.83
N PRO A 253 1.73 1.43 15.99
CA PRO A 253 1.25 1.98 17.25
C PRO A 253 1.35 3.52 17.27
N VAL A 254 0.27 4.19 17.63
CA VAL A 254 0.21 5.65 17.75
C VAL A 254 0.86 6.05 19.07
N ARG A 255 2.13 6.49 19.02
CA ARG A 255 2.93 6.84 20.21
C ARG A 255 3.00 8.33 20.52
N SER A 256 2.50 9.18 19.64
CA SER A 256 2.53 10.64 19.80
C SER A 256 1.13 11.27 19.68
N ARG A 257 0.97 12.44 20.30
CA ARG A 257 -0.27 13.26 20.28
C ARG A 257 -0.16 14.50 19.37
N ASP A 258 0.96 14.64 18.67
CA ASP A 258 1.27 15.71 17.74
C ASP A 258 0.89 15.34 16.28
N GLU A 259 1.41 16.09 15.32
CA GLU A 259 1.24 15.88 13.88
C GLU A 259 1.73 14.49 13.43
N VAL A 260 2.76 13.95 14.08
CA VAL A 260 3.28 12.61 13.80
C VAL A 260 2.27 11.55 14.23
N GLY A 261 1.58 11.79 15.35
CA GLY A 261 0.44 10.99 15.80
C GLY A 261 -0.74 11.02 14.83
N VAL A 262 -1.08 12.20 14.31
CA VAL A 262 -2.13 12.39 13.29
C VAL A 262 -1.78 11.62 12.02
N LEU A 263 -0.55 11.75 11.52
CA LEU A 263 -0.09 11.05 10.32
C LEU A 263 -0.11 9.53 10.52
N THR A 264 0.25 9.03 11.71
CA THR A 264 0.20 7.59 12.01
C THR A 264 -1.24 7.06 11.99
N ARG A 265 -2.21 7.84 12.50
CA ARG A 265 -3.62 7.46 12.42
C ARG A 265 -4.13 7.45 10.97
N ALA A 266 -3.79 8.46 10.19
CA ALA A 266 -4.16 8.53 8.77
C ALA A 266 -3.57 7.35 7.98
N PHE A 267 -2.30 7.01 8.21
CA PHE A 267 -1.66 5.84 7.62
C PHE A 267 -2.38 4.53 8.00
N ASN A 268 -2.71 4.33 9.28
CA ASN A 268 -3.45 3.14 9.71
C ASN A 268 -4.86 3.06 9.09
N GLY A 269 -5.55 4.20 8.94
CA GLY A 269 -6.85 4.24 8.26
C GLY A 269 -6.76 3.86 6.78
N MET A 270 -5.73 4.36 6.08
CA MET A 270 -5.43 3.94 4.71
C MET A 270 -5.10 2.44 4.62
N LEU A 271 -4.30 1.93 5.55
CA LEU A 271 -3.93 0.51 5.62
C LEU A 271 -5.17 -0.38 5.75
N GLU A 272 -6.10 -0.02 6.63
CA GLU A 272 -7.35 -0.74 6.81
C GLU A 272 -8.20 -0.74 5.53
N GLY A 273 -8.33 0.41 4.87
CA GLY A 273 -9.03 0.51 3.58
C GLY A 273 -8.40 -0.37 2.49
N LEU A 274 -7.06 -0.44 2.44
CA LEU A 274 -6.35 -1.33 1.52
C LEU A 274 -6.61 -2.81 1.84
N ARG A 275 -6.59 -3.20 3.12
CA ARG A 275 -6.89 -4.59 3.55
C ARG A 275 -8.30 -5.00 3.15
N GLN A 276 -9.28 -4.11 3.35
CA GLN A 276 -10.66 -4.39 2.99
C GLN A 276 -10.83 -4.61 1.49
N ARG A 277 -10.18 -3.78 0.66
CA ARG A 277 -10.19 -3.94 -0.80
C ARG A 277 -9.52 -5.24 -1.25
N ASP A 278 -8.39 -5.59 -0.64
CA ASP A 278 -7.65 -6.81 -0.96
C ASP A 278 -8.40 -8.08 -0.52
N PHE A 279 -9.08 -8.03 0.63
CA PHE A 279 -9.98 -9.09 1.09
C PHE A 279 -11.12 -9.31 0.10
N ILE A 280 -11.86 -8.26 -0.29
CA ILE A 280 -12.97 -8.39 -1.24
C ILE A 280 -12.47 -8.94 -2.58
N ARG A 281 -11.34 -8.45 -3.09
CA ARG A 281 -10.75 -8.94 -4.35
C ARG A 281 -10.36 -10.42 -4.26
N ASN A 282 -9.73 -10.86 -3.18
CA ASN A 282 -9.29 -12.25 -3.02
C ASN A 282 -10.45 -13.21 -2.72
N THR A 283 -11.46 -12.78 -1.96
CA THR A 283 -12.63 -13.59 -1.60
C THR A 283 -13.60 -13.74 -2.77
N PHE A 284 -13.86 -12.67 -3.52
CA PHE A 284 -14.87 -12.68 -4.58
C PHE A 284 -14.28 -12.82 -5.98
N GLY A 285 -13.01 -12.47 -6.22
CA GLY A 285 -12.40 -12.45 -7.56
C GLY A 285 -12.30 -13.81 -8.27
N ARG A 286 -12.52 -14.93 -7.56
CA ARG A 286 -12.64 -16.28 -8.16
C ARG A 286 -14.06 -16.64 -8.58
N TYR A 287 -15.07 -15.91 -8.11
CA TYR A 287 -16.48 -16.27 -8.24
C TYR A 287 -17.32 -15.23 -8.99
N VAL A 288 -16.76 -14.05 -9.25
CA VAL A 288 -17.46 -12.96 -9.96
C VAL A 288 -16.51 -12.25 -10.93
N SER A 289 -17.06 -11.71 -12.02
CA SER A 289 -16.28 -11.00 -13.03
C SER A 289 -15.58 -9.75 -12.44
N PRO A 290 -14.46 -9.29 -13.04
CA PRO A 290 -13.74 -8.11 -12.56
C PRO A 290 -14.62 -6.85 -12.44
N GLU A 291 -15.63 -6.73 -13.32
CA GLU A 291 -16.58 -5.63 -13.35
C GLU A 291 -17.54 -5.67 -12.14
N VAL A 292 -17.96 -6.86 -11.71
CA VAL A 292 -18.76 -7.06 -10.50
C VAL A 292 -17.94 -6.72 -9.25
N VAL A 293 -16.69 -7.17 -9.16
CA VAL A 293 -15.78 -6.82 -8.05
C VAL A 293 -15.61 -5.31 -7.94
N LYS A 294 -15.38 -4.61 -9.07
CA LYS A 294 -15.23 -3.16 -9.10
C LYS A 294 -16.48 -2.45 -8.58
N THR A 295 -17.65 -2.85 -9.06
CA THR A 295 -18.94 -2.27 -8.65
C THR A 295 -19.22 -2.50 -7.17
N LEU A 296 -18.91 -3.70 -6.65
CA LEU A 296 -19.05 -4.02 -5.22
C LEU A 296 -18.11 -3.19 -4.33
N LEU A 297 -16.91 -2.86 -4.81
CA LEU A 297 -15.95 -2.01 -4.11
C LEU A 297 -16.33 -0.53 -4.12
N GLU A 298 -17.02 -0.07 -5.17
CA GLU A 298 -17.43 1.33 -5.34
C GLU A 298 -18.77 1.64 -4.65
N SER A 299 -19.61 0.64 -4.36
CA SER A 299 -20.89 0.82 -3.68
C SER A 299 -21.19 -0.31 -2.67
N PRO A 300 -20.61 -0.25 -1.45
CA PRO A 300 -20.82 -1.26 -0.40
C PRO A 300 -22.28 -1.37 0.07
N GLU A 301 -23.10 -0.34 -0.16
CA GLU A 301 -24.50 -0.32 0.24
C GLU A 301 -25.38 -1.30 -0.56
N GLY A 302 -24.95 -1.70 -1.76
CA GLY A 302 -25.63 -2.73 -2.58
C GLY A 302 -25.50 -4.16 -2.02
N LEU A 303 -24.68 -4.35 -0.98
CA LEU A 303 -24.45 -5.64 -0.30
C LEU A 303 -25.32 -5.86 0.94
N ARG A 304 -26.21 -4.91 1.29
CA ARG A 304 -27.11 -5.08 2.45
C ARG A 304 -27.91 -6.37 2.33
N PHE A 305 -28.03 -7.11 3.43
CA PHE A 305 -28.94 -8.25 3.52
C PHE A 305 -30.36 -7.78 3.17
N GLY A 306 -30.88 -8.32 2.08
CA GLY A 306 -32.08 -7.84 1.40
C GLY A 306 -32.04 -8.27 -0.06
N GLY A 307 -33.22 -8.56 -0.62
CA GLY A 307 -33.38 -8.86 -2.04
C GLY A 307 -34.21 -7.78 -2.71
N GLU A 308 -33.84 -7.40 -3.92
CA GLU A 308 -34.67 -6.54 -4.77
C GLU A 308 -35.37 -7.40 -5.83
N LYS A 309 -36.61 -7.03 -6.16
CA LYS A 309 -37.28 -7.59 -7.34
C LYS A 309 -36.70 -6.94 -8.58
N ARG A 310 -36.19 -7.76 -9.49
CA ARG A 310 -35.60 -7.30 -10.75
C ARG A 310 -36.00 -8.22 -11.89
N VAL A 311 -36.22 -7.65 -13.07
CA VAL A 311 -36.35 -8.42 -14.31
C VAL A 311 -34.95 -8.84 -14.75
N VAL A 312 -34.76 -10.15 -14.87
CA VAL A 312 -33.48 -10.75 -15.28
C VAL A 312 -33.73 -11.81 -16.34
N THR A 313 -32.70 -12.12 -17.13
CA THR A 313 -32.71 -13.30 -18.00
C THR A 313 -31.84 -14.39 -17.39
N ILE A 314 -32.41 -15.59 -17.29
CA ILE A 314 -31.79 -16.77 -16.71
C ILE A 314 -31.51 -17.76 -17.83
N LEU A 315 -30.27 -18.25 -17.85
CA LEU A 315 -29.81 -19.32 -18.73
C LEU A 315 -29.48 -20.54 -17.87
N MET A 316 -30.09 -21.67 -18.23
CA MET A 316 -29.77 -22.99 -17.69
C MET A 316 -29.25 -23.86 -18.83
N SER A 317 -28.11 -24.53 -18.63
CA SER A 317 -27.62 -25.56 -19.55
C SER A 317 -27.29 -26.85 -18.81
N ASP A 318 -27.27 -27.97 -19.53
CA ASP A 318 -26.99 -29.31 -19.02
C ASP A 318 -26.33 -30.18 -20.11
N LEU A 319 -25.39 -31.05 -19.73
CA LEU A 319 -24.74 -31.96 -20.69
C LEU A 319 -25.48 -33.30 -20.76
N ARG A 320 -25.97 -33.62 -21.95
CA ARG A 320 -26.66 -34.89 -22.21
C ARG A 320 -25.68 -36.05 -22.14
N GLY A 321 -26.02 -37.04 -21.32
CA GLY A 321 -25.22 -38.26 -21.12
C GLY A 321 -24.04 -38.12 -20.16
N TYR A 322 -23.74 -36.92 -19.65
CA TYR A 322 -22.60 -36.70 -18.76
C TYR A 322 -22.74 -37.44 -17.41
N THR A 323 -23.91 -37.39 -16.78
CA THR A 323 -24.12 -38.09 -15.48
C THR A 323 -23.78 -39.58 -15.58
N ARG A 324 -24.21 -40.24 -16.67
CA ARG A 324 -23.91 -41.66 -16.91
C ARG A 324 -22.42 -41.89 -17.15
N PHE A 325 -21.76 -40.99 -17.89
CA PHE A 325 -20.31 -41.02 -18.08
C PHE A 325 -19.57 -40.87 -16.74
N ALA A 326 -20.03 -39.99 -15.85
CA ALA A 326 -19.44 -39.78 -14.53
C ALA A 326 -19.60 -41.01 -13.60
N GLU A 327 -20.68 -41.78 -13.73
CA GLU A 327 -20.90 -43.02 -12.95
C GLU A 327 -20.00 -44.19 -13.39
N GLN A 328 -19.65 -44.24 -14.67
CA GLN A 328 -18.92 -45.37 -15.27
C GLN A 328 -17.44 -45.07 -15.57
N GLY A 329 -17.08 -43.78 -15.62
CA GLY A 329 -15.78 -43.30 -16.06
C GLY A 329 -14.72 -43.29 -14.95
N ASP A 330 -13.46 -43.26 -15.38
CA ASP A 330 -12.34 -43.02 -14.48
C ASP A 330 -12.42 -41.60 -13.87
N PRO A 331 -12.32 -41.44 -12.54
CA PRO A 331 -12.49 -40.15 -11.88
C PRO A 331 -11.60 -39.03 -12.42
N ALA A 332 -10.36 -39.33 -12.81
CA ALA A 332 -9.46 -38.30 -13.34
C ALA A 332 -9.93 -37.79 -14.70
N ARG A 333 -10.37 -38.70 -15.59
CA ARG A 333 -10.96 -38.33 -16.89
C ARG A 333 -12.28 -37.60 -16.75
N VAL A 334 -13.14 -38.01 -15.82
CA VAL A 334 -14.41 -37.35 -15.53
C VAL A 334 -14.18 -35.90 -15.10
N MET A 335 -13.26 -35.68 -14.16
CA MET A 335 -12.91 -34.34 -13.69
C MET A 335 -12.23 -33.49 -14.77
N GLU A 336 -11.40 -34.09 -15.62
CA GLU A 336 -10.78 -33.40 -16.74
C GLU A 336 -11.82 -32.86 -17.73
N VAL A 337 -12.75 -33.71 -18.16
CA VAL A 337 -13.85 -33.34 -19.06
C VAL A 337 -14.69 -32.22 -18.45
N LEU A 338 -15.10 -32.38 -17.19
CA LEU A 338 -15.94 -31.39 -16.50
C LEU A 338 -15.26 -30.03 -16.41
N ASN A 339 -14.02 -30.00 -15.92
CA ASN A 339 -13.30 -28.76 -15.70
C ASN A 339 -12.99 -28.06 -17.04
N GLY A 340 -12.64 -28.81 -18.09
CA GLY A 340 -12.42 -28.25 -19.43
C GLY A 340 -13.69 -27.64 -20.02
N TYR A 341 -14.82 -28.34 -19.92
CA TYR A 341 -16.12 -27.84 -20.34
C TYR A 341 -16.53 -26.59 -19.56
N LEU A 342 -16.54 -26.66 -18.22
CA LEU A 342 -16.97 -25.56 -17.37
C LEU A 342 -16.08 -24.33 -17.55
N ALA A 343 -14.77 -24.49 -17.74
CA ALA A 343 -13.85 -23.39 -18.03
C ALA A 343 -14.24 -22.66 -19.32
N ARG A 344 -14.38 -23.39 -20.44
CA ARG A 344 -14.72 -22.79 -21.72
C ARG A 344 -16.09 -22.11 -21.71
N MET A 345 -17.09 -22.73 -21.08
CA MET A 345 -18.42 -22.12 -20.95
C MET A 345 -18.40 -20.89 -20.06
N THR A 346 -17.58 -20.89 -19.00
CA THR A 346 -17.41 -19.73 -18.12
C THR A 346 -16.88 -18.53 -18.88
N ASP A 347 -15.85 -18.72 -19.71
CA ASP A 347 -15.30 -17.64 -20.53
C ASP A 347 -16.37 -17.00 -21.42
N ILE A 348 -17.22 -17.84 -22.06
CA ILE A 348 -18.30 -17.37 -22.94
C ILE A 348 -19.36 -16.58 -22.18
N VAL A 349 -19.78 -17.07 -21.01
CA VAL A 349 -20.75 -16.37 -20.14
C VAL A 349 -20.21 -15.01 -19.72
N VAL A 350 -18.95 -14.95 -19.27
CA VAL A 350 -18.31 -13.71 -18.82
C VAL A 350 -18.12 -12.73 -19.99
N GLU A 351 -17.70 -13.20 -21.16
CA GLU A 351 -17.51 -12.37 -22.37
C GLU A 351 -18.79 -11.61 -22.77
N HIS A 352 -19.95 -12.23 -22.56
CA HIS A 352 -21.25 -11.63 -22.86
C HIS A 352 -21.84 -10.82 -21.70
N GLY A 353 -21.11 -10.67 -20.58
CA GLY A 353 -21.58 -9.93 -19.40
C GLY A 353 -22.57 -10.71 -18.53
N GLY A 354 -22.60 -12.03 -18.65
CA GLY A 354 -23.36 -12.90 -17.75
C GLY A 354 -22.63 -13.14 -16.43
N THR A 355 -23.39 -13.43 -15.39
CA THR A 355 -22.87 -13.84 -14.08
C THR A 355 -23.28 -15.28 -13.81
N ILE A 356 -22.31 -16.16 -13.57
CA ILE A 356 -22.59 -17.53 -13.13
C ILE A 356 -23.05 -17.50 -11.68
N ASN A 357 -24.26 -17.98 -11.44
CA ASN A 357 -24.83 -18.12 -10.11
C ASN A 357 -24.27 -19.35 -9.40
N GLU A 358 -24.33 -20.51 -10.06
CA GLU A 358 -23.74 -21.76 -9.56
C GLU A 358 -23.58 -22.81 -10.67
N PHE A 359 -22.70 -23.77 -10.42
CA PHE A 359 -22.64 -25.03 -11.18
C PHE A 359 -23.40 -26.10 -10.41
N ILE A 360 -24.24 -26.85 -11.11
CA ILE A 360 -25.05 -27.93 -10.54
C ILE A 360 -24.62 -29.24 -11.22
N GLY A 361 -23.48 -29.80 -10.76
CA GLY A 361 -22.83 -30.88 -11.49
C GLY A 361 -22.25 -30.37 -12.81
N ASP A 362 -22.74 -30.91 -13.92
CA ASP A 362 -22.44 -30.45 -15.29
C ASP A 362 -23.37 -29.35 -15.80
N ALA A 363 -24.42 -29.00 -15.05
CA ALA A 363 -25.31 -27.92 -15.42
C ALA A 363 -24.75 -26.55 -15.03
N ILE A 364 -25.01 -25.54 -15.88
CA ILE A 364 -24.59 -24.15 -15.67
C ILE A 364 -25.82 -23.29 -15.43
N PHE A 365 -25.81 -22.54 -14.32
CA PHE A 365 -26.79 -21.52 -14.01
C PHE A 365 -26.16 -20.14 -14.19
N ALA A 366 -26.55 -19.41 -15.24
CA ALA A 366 -26.13 -18.03 -15.45
C ALA A 366 -27.31 -17.04 -15.43
N ILE A 367 -27.01 -15.81 -15.02
CA ILE A 367 -27.96 -14.70 -14.91
C ILE A 367 -27.42 -13.50 -15.68
N PHE A 368 -28.32 -12.80 -16.36
CA PHE A 368 -28.08 -11.56 -17.08
C PHE A 368 -29.01 -10.47 -16.55
N GLY A 369 -28.46 -9.27 -16.34
CA GLY A 369 -29.16 -8.14 -15.71
C GLY A 369 -29.02 -8.07 -14.18
N ALA A 370 -28.26 -8.99 -13.59
CA ALA A 370 -27.86 -8.95 -12.18
C ALA A 370 -26.45 -9.57 -12.01
N PRO A 371 -25.61 -9.07 -11.09
CA PRO A 371 -25.84 -7.89 -10.25
C PRO A 371 -25.76 -6.57 -11.03
N ILE A 372 -25.09 -6.58 -12.18
CA ILE A 372 -24.99 -5.42 -13.08
C ILE A 372 -26.21 -5.39 -14.01
N PRO A 373 -26.99 -4.29 -14.02
CA PRO A 373 -28.13 -4.16 -14.92
C PRO A 373 -27.66 -3.91 -16.36
N HIS A 374 -28.24 -4.66 -17.29
CA HIS A 374 -28.03 -4.50 -18.72
C HIS A 374 -29.39 -4.41 -19.40
N ALA A 375 -29.66 -3.34 -20.14
CA ALA A 375 -30.93 -3.20 -20.86
C ALA A 375 -31.08 -4.27 -21.96
N ASP A 376 -29.97 -4.80 -22.47
CA ASP A 376 -29.86 -5.86 -23.47
C ASP A 376 -29.66 -7.26 -22.84
N HIS A 377 -30.08 -7.47 -21.59
CA HIS A 377 -29.85 -8.73 -20.85
C HIS A 377 -30.39 -9.98 -21.58
N ALA A 378 -31.54 -9.89 -22.25
CA ALA A 378 -32.11 -11.00 -23.01
C ALA A 378 -31.29 -11.32 -24.26
N GLU A 379 -30.79 -10.29 -24.96
CA GLU A 379 -29.98 -10.43 -26.17
C GLU A 379 -28.63 -11.07 -25.84
N ARG A 380 -28.01 -10.64 -24.74
CA ARG A 380 -26.77 -11.23 -24.21
C ARG A 380 -26.95 -12.70 -23.86
N ALA A 381 -28.01 -13.06 -23.13
CA ALA A 381 -28.27 -14.45 -22.77
C ALA A 381 -28.50 -15.34 -24.00
N ALA A 382 -29.26 -14.86 -24.98
CA ALA A 382 -29.47 -15.57 -26.24
C ALA A 382 -28.17 -15.74 -27.03
N ALA A 383 -27.34 -14.69 -27.08
CA ALA A 383 -26.02 -14.75 -27.70
C ALA A 383 -25.08 -15.73 -26.99
N THR A 384 -25.07 -15.72 -25.65
CA THR A 384 -24.31 -16.69 -24.86
C THR A 384 -24.77 -18.11 -25.16
N ALA A 385 -26.07 -18.37 -25.21
CA ALA A 385 -26.58 -19.71 -25.51
C ALA A 385 -26.12 -20.22 -26.88
N LEU A 386 -26.16 -19.38 -27.92
CA LEU A 386 -25.68 -19.74 -29.26
C LEU A 386 -24.17 -19.97 -29.29
N ALA A 387 -23.40 -19.13 -28.60
CA ALA A 387 -21.95 -19.25 -28.52
C ALA A 387 -21.52 -20.52 -27.76
N MET A 388 -22.20 -20.84 -26.65
CA MET A 388 -21.99 -22.07 -25.89
C MET A 388 -22.26 -23.30 -26.75
N GLN A 389 -23.35 -23.33 -27.52
CA GLN A 389 -23.64 -24.44 -28.44
C GLN A 389 -22.57 -24.61 -29.53
N ARG A 390 -22.08 -23.51 -30.10
CA ARG A 390 -20.99 -23.56 -31.10
C ARG A 390 -19.68 -24.07 -30.51
N ALA A 391 -19.33 -23.64 -29.30
CA ALA A 391 -18.12 -24.08 -28.61
C ALA A 391 -18.12 -25.58 -28.29
N MET A 392 -19.29 -26.22 -28.20
CA MET A 392 -19.38 -27.68 -28.06
C MET A 392 -18.77 -28.44 -29.24
N THR A 393 -18.77 -27.87 -30.45
CA THR A 393 -18.10 -28.49 -31.59
C THR A 393 -16.59 -28.58 -31.34
N GLU A 394 -15.96 -27.47 -30.95
CA GLU A 394 -14.52 -27.40 -30.66
C GLU A 394 -14.12 -28.33 -29.48
N ILE A 395 -14.94 -28.36 -28.44
CA ILE A 395 -14.74 -29.25 -27.27
C ILE A 395 -14.82 -30.70 -27.71
N ASN A 396 -15.83 -31.07 -28.50
CA ASN A 396 -16.02 -32.44 -28.95
C ASN A 396 -14.92 -32.90 -29.91
N ASP A 397 -14.41 -32.03 -30.78
CA ASP A 397 -13.28 -32.35 -31.66
C ASP A 397 -12.02 -32.66 -30.83
N THR A 398 -11.80 -31.89 -29.77
CA THR A 398 -10.73 -32.14 -28.80
C THR A 398 -10.94 -33.45 -28.03
N HIS A 399 -12.18 -33.75 -27.62
CA HIS A 399 -12.50 -35.02 -26.95
C HIS A 399 -12.22 -36.22 -27.87
N VAL A 400 -12.69 -36.18 -29.12
CA VAL A 400 -12.48 -37.26 -30.09
C VAL A 400 -10.99 -37.50 -30.32
N ALA A 401 -10.19 -36.45 -30.50
CA ALA A 401 -8.74 -36.56 -30.67
C ALA A 401 -8.03 -37.22 -29.47
N ARG A 402 -8.67 -37.22 -28.29
CA ARG A 402 -8.16 -37.78 -27.04
C ARG A 402 -8.84 -39.09 -26.63
N GLY A 403 -9.70 -39.65 -27.48
CA GLY A 403 -10.46 -40.87 -27.20
C GLY A 403 -11.52 -40.71 -26.12
N LEU A 404 -12.02 -39.49 -25.91
CA LEU A 404 -13.11 -39.16 -24.99
C LEU A 404 -14.44 -39.07 -25.76
N PRO A 405 -15.58 -39.32 -25.08
CA PRO A 405 -16.89 -39.27 -25.73
C PRO A 405 -17.30 -37.85 -26.13
N ARG A 406 -18.18 -37.77 -27.14
CA ARG A 406 -18.85 -36.53 -27.51
C ARG A 406 -20.02 -36.28 -26.56
N PHE A 407 -20.21 -35.04 -26.17
CA PHE A 407 -21.37 -34.61 -25.40
C PHE A 407 -22.22 -33.64 -26.20
N GLU A 408 -23.52 -33.66 -25.95
CA GLU A 408 -24.42 -32.63 -26.45
C GLU A 408 -24.91 -31.76 -25.29
N MET A 409 -25.32 -30.53 -25.56
CA MET A 409 -25.81 -29.61 -24.55
C MET A 409 -27.24 -29.19 -24.87
N GLY A 410 -28.09 -29.15 -23.85
CA GLY A 410 -29.39 -28.48 -23.92
C GLY A 410 -29.31 -27.12 -23.22
N ILE A 411 -29.98 -26.09 -23.76
CA ILE A 411 -30.01 -24.76 -23.13
C ILE A 411 -31.42 -24.19 -23.09
N GLY A 412 -31.88 -23.81 -21.90
CA GLY A 412 -33.12 -23.06 -21.70
C GLY A 412 -32.87 -21.63 -21.25
N VAL A 413 -33.56 -20.67 -21.88
CA VAL A 413 -33.44 -19.24 -21.57
C VAL A 413 -34.80 -18.64 -21.25
N ASN A 414 -34.95 -18.08 -20.05
CA ASN A 414 -36.18 -17.47 -19.58
C ASN A 414 -35.95 -16.04 -19.08
N THR A 415 -36.87 -15.13 -19.36
CA THR A 415 -36.85 -13.76 -18.84
C THR A 415 -38.05 -13.54 -17.94
N GLY A 416 -37.83 -12.99 -16.75
CA GLY A 416 -38.91 -12.73 -15.81
C GLY A 416 -38.45 -12.01 -14.56
N GLU A 417 -39.42 -11.59 -13.75
CA GLU A 417 -39.15 -11.01 -12.44
C GLU A 417 -38.65 -12.08 -11.47
N ALA A 418 -37.54 -11.80 -10.80
CA ALA A 418 -37.00 -12.61 -9.73
C ALA A 418 -36.46 -11.73 -8.61
N VAL A 419 -36.31 -12.30 -7.42
CA VAL A 419 -35.64 -11.64 -6.30
C VAL A 419 -34.15 -11.92 -6.40
N VAL A 420 -33.35 -10.87 -6.55
CA VAL A 420 -31.88 -10.94 -6.56
C VAL A 420 -31.32 -10.33 -5.28
N GLY A 421 -30.33 -10.97 -4.67
CA GLY A 421 -29.70 -10.44 -3.46
C GLY A 421 -28.88 -11.48 -2.71
N ASN A 422 -28.34 -11.08 -1.56
CA ASN A 422 -27.60 -11.98 -0.67
C ASN A 422 -28.59 -12.87 0.11
N ILE A 423 -28.52 -14.18 -0.13
CA ILE A 423 -29.33 -15.21 0.52
C ILE A 423 -28.43 -16.12 1.34
N GLY A 424 -28.86 -16.47 2.56
CA GLY A 424 -28.13 -17.34 3.46
C GLY A 424 -28.08 -16.76 4.88
N SER A 425 -27.08 -17.20 5.67
CA SER A 425 -26.81 -16.67 7.00
C SER A 425 -25.63 -15.68 6.98
N GLU A 426 -25.41 -14.93 8.05
CA GLU A 426 -24.23 -14.05 8.18
C GLU A 426 -22.90 -14.77 7.94
N GLN A 427 -22.82 -16.06 8.28
CA GLN A 427 -21.61 -16.86 8.12
C GLN A 427 -21.48 -17.47 6.72
N ARG A 428 -22.57 -17.58 5.96
CA ARG A 428 -22.63 -18.20 4.63
C ARG A 428 -23.72 -17.54 3.79
N ALA A 429 -23.43 -16.34 3.29
CA ALA A 429 -24.27 -15.65 2.32
C ALA A 429 -23.75 -15.88 0.90
N LYS A 430 -24.65 -16.14 -0.05
CA LYS A 430 -24.35 -16.11 -1.49
C LYS A 430 -25.25 -15.11 -2.19
N TYR A 431 -24.71 -14.36 -3.15
CA TYR A 431 -25.54 -13.60 -4.07
C TYR A 431 -26.29 -14.60 -4.95
N ALA A 432 -27.61 -14.58 -4.91
CA ALA A 432 -28.43 -15.54 -5.62
C ALA A 432 -29.69 -14.89 -6.19
N VAL A 433 -30.26 -15.54 -7.19
CA VAL A 433 -31.58 -15.24 -7.72
C VAL A 433 -32.57 -16.32 -7.29
N VAL A 434 -33.75 -15.90 -6.83
CA VAL A 434 -34.84 -16.80 -6.43
C VAL A 434 -36.14 -16.29 -7.01
N GLY A 435 -36.95 -17.21 -7.54
CA GLY A 435 -38.27 -16.89 -8.08
C GLY A 435 -38.77 -17.95 -9.04
N SER A 436 -40.03 -17.81 -9.44
CA SER A 436 -40.65 -18.68 -10.45
C SER A 436 -39.90 -18.67 -11.78
N ALA A 437 -39.26 -17.55 -12.13
CA ALA A 437 -38.48 -17.40 -13.36
C ALA A 437 -37.31 -18.40 -13.44
N VAL A 438 -36.67 -18.73 -12.31
CA VAL A 438 -35.59 -19.74 -12.22
C VAL A 438 -36.13 -21.13 -12.53
N ASN A 439 -37.25 -21.48 -11.90
CA ASN A 439 -37.89 -22.78 -12.11
C ASN A 439 -38.39 -22.95 -13.55
N VAL A 440 -38.88 -21.88 -14.17
CA VAL A 440 -39.28 -21.90 -15.59
C VAL A 440 -38.06 -22.14 -16.48
N ALA A 441 -36.94 -21.45 -16.26
CA ALA A 441 -35.71 -21.67 -17.03
C ALA A 441 -35.23 -23.13 -16.97
N ALA A 442 -35.20 -23.72 -15.78
CA ALA A 442 -34.83 -25.12 -15.58
C ALA A 442 -35.78 -26.09 -16.31
N ARG A 443 -37.09 -25.80 -16.34
CA ARG A 443 -38.06 -26.63 -17.07
C ARG A 443 -37.95 -26.48 -18.59
N ILE A 444 -37.62 -25.29 -19.07
CA ILE A 444 -37.34 -25.05 -20.50
C ILE A 444 -36.11 -25.84 -20.92
N GLU A 445 -35.01 -25.75 -20.17
CA GLU A 445 -33.80 -26.55 -20.40
C GLU A 445 -34.15 -28.04 -20.42
N GLY A 446 -34.86 -28.53 -19.41
CA GLY A 446 -35.29 -29.93 -19.33
C GLY A 446 -36.20 -30.38 -20.48
N SER A 447 -36.76 -29.44 -21.26
CA SER A 447 -37.56 -29.70 -22.47
C SER A 447 -36.69 -29.83 -23.73
N THR A 448 -35.47 -29.32 -23.74
CA THR A 448 -34.55 -29.39 -24.90
C THR A 448 -34.01 -30.81 -25.15
N VAL A 449 -33.50 -31.04 -26.34
CA VAL A 449 -32.54 -32.12 -26.64
C VAL A 449 -31.16 -31.56 -26.93
N GLY A 450 -30.18 -32.43 -27.15
CA GLY A 450 -28.82 -32.01 -27.47
C GLY A 450 -28.75 -31.11 -28.70
N GLY A 451 -28.05 -29.99 -28.57
CA GLY A 451 -27.87 -28.97 -29.61
C GLY A 451 -28.98 -27.91 -29.67
N GLN A 452 -30.04 -28.03 -28.88
CA GLN A 452 -31.15 -27.06 -28.89
C GLN A 452 -30.96 -25.92 -27.89
N VAL A 453 -31.49 -24.76 -28.28
CA VAL A 453 -31.66 -23.59 -27.42
C VAL A 453 -33.13 -23.21 -27.44
N PHE A 454 -33.82 -23.32 -26.30
CA PHE A 454 -35.21 -22.87 -26.19
C PHE A 454 -35.31 -21.54 -25.43
N LEU A 455 -36.10 -20.63 -26.01
CA LEU A 455 -36.49 -19.38 -25.39
C LEU A 455 -37.93 -19.47 -24.88
N SER A 456 -38.19 -18.88 -23.71
CA SER A 456 -39.55 -18.55 -23.29
C SER A 456 -40.17 -17.52 -24.25
N ALA A 457 -41.52 -17.47 -24.31
CA ALA A 457 -42.23 -16.41 -25.04
C ALA A 457 -41.79 -15.00 -24.62
N VAL A 458 -41.59 -14.75 -23.32
CA VAL A 458 -41.16 -13.43 -22.82
C VAL A 458 -39.76 -13.06 -23.34
N THR A 459 -38.83 -14.01 -23.34
CA THR A 459 -37.49 -13.79 -23.92
C THR A 459 -37.57 -13.53 -25.42
N TYR A 460 -38.36 -14.33 -26.14
CA TYR A 460 -38.54 -14.16 -27.60
C TYR A 460 -39.15 -12.80 -27.95
N GLU A 461 -40.16 -12.34 -27.21
CA GLU A 461 -40.78 -11.03 -27.44
C GLU A 461 -39.76 -9.87 -27.34
N GLN A 462 -38.80 -9.94 -26.41
CA GLN A 462 -37.73 -8.94 -26.31
C GLN A 462 -36.72 -9.00 -27.46
N LEU A 463 -36.71 -10.09 -28.23
CA LEU A 463 -35.75 -10.37 -29.29
C LEU A 463 -36.41 -10.55 -30.67
N ARG A 464 -37.71 -10.28 -30.81
CA ARG A 464 -38.50 -10.63 -32.00
C ARG A 464 -37.87 -10.14 -33.30
N ASP A 465 -37.31 -8.93 -33.29
CA ASP A 465 -36.71 -8.30 -34.48
C ASP A 465 -35.28 -8.81 -34.77
N LYS A 466 -34.69 -9.57 -33.85
CA LYS A 466 -33.29 -10.03 -33.92
C LYS A 466 -33.14 -11.55 -33.98
N ALA A 467 -34.10 -12.30 -33.43
CA ALA A 467 -34.00 -13.75 -33.28
C ALA A 467 -34.56 -14.49 -34.50
N GLU A 468 -33.74 -15.36 -35.08
CA GLU A 468 -34.19 -16.39 -36.03
C GLU A 468 -34.62 -17.62 -35.22
N VAL A 469 -35.92 -17.94 -35.26
CA VAL A 469 -36.51 -19.05 -34.50
C VAL A 469 -37.31 -20.01 -35.38
N LEU A 470 -37.41 -21.27 -34.96
CA LEU A 470 -38.37 -22.22 -35.54
C LEU A 470 -39.80 -21.96 -35.02
N PRO A 471 -40.84 -22.50 -35.69
CA PRO A 471 -42.21 -22.42 -35.21
C PRO A 471 -42.35 -22.87 -33.75
N PRO A 472 -43.13 -22.16 -32.92
CA PRO A 472 -43.18 -22.44 -31.49
C PRO A 472 -43.85 -23.78 -31.19
N VAL A 473 -43.38 -24.42 -30.13
CA VAL A 473 -43.96 -25.66 -29.60
C VAL A 473 -44.65 -25.35 -28.27
N SER A 474 -45.91 -25.78 -28.14
CA SER A 474 -46.66 -25.67 -26.89
C SER A 474 -46.38 -26.87 -25.99
N VAL A 475 -45.99 -26.62 -24.75
CA VAL A 475 -45.55 -27.65 -23.80
C VAL A 475 -46.27 -27.48 -22.47
N GLU A 476 -46.92 -28.54 -22.01
CA GLU A 476 -47.46 -28.60 -20.66
C GLU A 476 -46.36 -29.05 -19.69
N LEU A 477 -45.94 -28.13 -18.81
CA LEU A 477 -44.89 -28.39 -17.84
C LEU A 477 -45.51 -28.54 -16.45
N LYS A 478 -45.11 -29.60 -15.76
CA LYS A 478 -45.60 -29.91 -14.41
C LYS A 478 -45.45 -28.72 -13.46
N GLY A 479 -46.55 -28.32 -12.83
CA GLY A 479 -46.58 -27.21 -11.87
C GLY A 479 -46.57 -25.82 -12.52
N LEU A 480 -46.94 -25.70 -13.80
CA LEU A 480 -47.44 -24.47 -14.39
C LEU A 480 -48.96 -24.63 -14.64
N ALA A 481 -49.71 -23.55 -14.47
CA ALA A 481 -51.16 -23.57 -14.66
C ALA A 481 -51.59 -23.52 -16.14
N ALA A 482 -50.69 -23.06 -17.03
CA ALA A 482 -50.95 -22.91 -18.45
C ALA A 482 -49.80 -23.52 -19.27
N PRO A 483 -50.07 -24.03 -20.49
CA PRO A 483 -49.04 -24.46 -21.43
C PRO A 483 -48.06 -23.32 -21.75
N LEU A 484 -46.78 -23.65 -21.88
CA LEU A 484 -45.73 -22.70 -22.22
C LEU A 484 -45.36 -22.82 -23.69
N LEU A 485 -45.29 -21.70 -24.40
CA LEU A 485 -44.76 -21.65 -25.77
C LEU A 485 -43.24 -21.52 -25.72
N LEU A 486 -42.57 -22.47 -26.37
CA LEU A 486 -41.11 -22.51 -26.51
C LEU A 486 -40.71 -22.20 -27.95
N TYR A 487 -39.69 -21.35 -28.11
CA TYR A 487 -39.13 -20.97 -29.41
C TYR A 487 -37.71 -21.51 -29.53
N GLU A 488 -37.44 -22.33 -30.55
CA GLU A 488 -36.08 -22.80 -30.81
C GLU A 488 -35.26 -21.70 -31.48
N LEU A 489 -34.24 -21.21 -30.79
CA LEU A 489 -33.34 -20.19 -31.33
C LEU A 489 -32.30 -20.84 -32.26
N ARG A 490 -32.30 -20.39 -33.53
CA ARG A 490 -31.35 -20.82 -34.56
C ARG A 490 -30.31 -19.76 -34.85
N GLY A 491 -30.64 -18.49 -34.68
CA GLY A 491 -29.72 -17.39 -34.93
C GLY A 491 -30.15 -16.09 -34.28
N LEU A 492 -29.21 -15.16 -34.23
CA LEU A 492 -29.38 -13.81 -33.72
C LEU A 492 -28.72 -12.84 -34.71
N SER A 493 -29.35 -11.69 -34.93
CA SER A 493 -28.79 -10.59 -35.73
C SER A 493 -28.33 -9.43 -34.83
N GLY A 494 -27.79 -8.36 -35.42
CA GLY A 494 -27.35 -7.17 -34.68
C GLY A 494 -25.93 -7.31 -34.10
N ARG A 495 -25.73 -6.81 -32.86
CA ARG A 495 -24.40 -6.72 -32.22
C ARG A 495 -23.74 -8.07 -32.03
N PHE A 496 -24.53 -9.09 -31.71
CA PHE A 496 -24.07 -10.45 -31.44
C PHE A 496 -24.45 -11.40 -32.58
N ALA A 497 -24.34 -10.93 -33.83
CA ALA A 497 -24.77 -11.68 -34.99
C ALA A 497 -24.11 -13.06 -35.09
N GLN A 498 -24.91 -14.12 -35.00
CA GLN A 498 -24.46 -15.50 -35.08
C GLN A 498 -25.60 -16.47 -35.37
N ARG A 499 -25.29 -17.63 -35.96
CA ARG A 499 -26.27 -18.66 -36.34
C ARG A 499 -25.74 -20.06 -36.04
N LEU A 500 -26.54 -20.94 -35.45
CA LEU A 500 -26.16 -22.34 -35.34
C LEU A 500 -26.08 -22.96 -36.73
N PRO A 501 -25.06 -23.81 -37.00
CA PRO A 501 -25.03 -24.57 -38.23
C PRO A 501 -26.32 -25.39 -38.36
N GLU A 502 -26.77 -25.59 -39.59
CA GLU A 502 -27.77 -26.62 -39.88
C GLU A 502 -27.19 -27.98 -39.49
N ALA A 503 -28.05 -28.89 -39.01
CA ALA A 503 -27.60 -30.24 -38.69
C ALA A 503 -26.90 -30.82 -39.92
N THR A 504 -25.65 -31.24 -39.79
CA THR A 504 -24.88 -31.76 -40.92
C THR A 504 -25.47 -33.08 -41.41
N THR A 505 -25.35 -33.36 -42.70
CA THR A 505 -25.80 -34.63 -43.32
C THR A 505 -25.15 -35.87 -42.70
N GLU A 506 -23.96 -35.75 -42.10
CA GLU A 506 -23.32 -36.84 -41.33
C GLU A 506 -24.08 -37.20 -40.04
N ASP A 507 -24.81 -36.25 -39.44
CA ASP A 507 -25.69 -36.49 -38.28
C ASP A 507 -27.06 -37.05 -38.70
N GLU A 508 -27.35 -37.03 -40.00
CA GLU A 508 -28.58 -37.55 -40.62
C GLU A 508 -28.41 -38.94 -41.23
N GLU A 509 -27.23 -39.57 -41.11
CA GLU A 509 -27.05 -40.95 -41.58
C GLU A 509 -28.00 -41.88 -40.82
N GLN A 510 -29.11 -42.19 -41.47
CA GLN A 510 -30.17 -43.04 -40.97
C GLN A 510 -30.27 -44.24 -41.87
N ARG A 511 -30.43 -45.40 -41.24
CA ARG A 511 -30.73 -46.63 -41.96
C ARG A 511 -32.13 -47.10 -41.65
N ASP A 512 -32.79 -47.57 -42.70
CA ASP A 512 -34.01 -48.33 -42.56
C ASP A 512 -33.67 -49.65 -41.83
N VAL A 513 -34.41 -49.90 -40.76
CA VAL A 513 -34.27 -51.10 -39.92
C VAL A 513 -35.66 -51.59 -39.54
N ALA A 514 -35.74 -52.82 -39.04
CA ALA A 514 -36.97 -53.40 -38.49
C ALA A 514 -36.63 -54.02 -37.13
N LEU A 515 -36.65 -53.20 -36.09
CA LEU A 515 -36.28 -53.63 -34.73
C LEU A 515 -37.49 -53.52 -33.81
N ALA A 516 -37.78 -54.58 -33.05
CA ALA A 516 -38.80 -54.54 -32.03
C ALA A 516 -38.44 -53.50 -30.96
N LEU A 517 -39.40 -52.64 -30.60
CA LEU A 517 -39.24 -51.56 -29.62
C LEU A 517 -40.31 -51.68 -28.53
N THR A 518 -39.89 -51.58 -27.29
CA THR A 518 -40.77 -51.33 -26.14
C THR A 518 -40.46 -49.96 -25.58
N CYS A 519 -41.47 -49.10 -25.47
CA CYS A 519 -41.35 -47.72 -25.04
C CYS A 519 -42.18 -47.45 -23.78
N TRP A 520 -41.61 -46.81 -22.77
CA TRP A 520 -42.33 -46.34 -21.58
C TRP A 520 -42.24 -44.83 -21.50
N VAL A 521 -43.38 -44.17 -21.23
CA VAL A 521 -43.41 -42.72 -20.99
C VAL A 521 -42.84 -42.42 -19.60
N ILE A 522 -42.01 -41.39 -19.51
CA ILE A 522 -41.44 -40.88 -18.26
C ILE A 522 -42.16 -39.57 -17.90
N ASP A 523 -42.84 -39.57 -16.75
CA ASP A 523 -43.43 -38.36 -16.17
C ASP A 523 -42.66 -37.95 -14.91
N GLY A 524 -41.90 -36.86 -15.03
CA GLY A 524 -40.97 -36.40 -14.00
C GLY A 524 -39.88 -37.44 -13.71
N LYS A 525 -39.91 -38.03 -12.50
CA LYS A 525 -38.96 -39.08 -12.07
C LYS A 525 -39.55 -40.50 -12.13
N ALA A 526 -40.79 -40.66 -12.59
CA ALA A 526 -41.48 -41.93 -12.61
C ALA A 526 -41.59 -42.45 -14.05
N VAL A 527 -41.22 -43.72 -14.25
CA VAL A 527 -41.49 -44.43 -15.49
C VAL A 527 -42.88 -45.04 -15.41
N SER A 528 -43.70 -44.83 -16.44
CA SER A 528 -45.02 -45.44 -16.57
C SER A 528 -44.93 -46.96 -16.43
N LYS A 529 -45.92 -47.57 -15.76
CA LYS A 529 -46.05 -49.04 -15.71
C LYS A 529 -46.50 -49.63 -17.04
N GLU A 530 -47.28 -48.88 -17.81
CA GLU A 530 -47.72 -49.28 -19.15
C GLU A 530 -46.62 -49.01 -20.17
N SER A 531 -46.30 -50.04 -20.96
CA SER A 531 -45.45 -49.93 -22.15
C SER A 531 -46.28 -49.70 -23.41
N VAL A 532 -45.65 -49.09 -24.40
CA VAL A 532 -46.11 -48.94 -25.77
C VAL A 532 -45.21 -49.79 -26.64
N ALA A 533 -45.77 -50.84 -27.23
CA ALA A 533 -45.07 -51.63 -28.23
C ALA A 533 -44.92 -50.81 -29.52
N GLY A 534 -43.83 -51.05 -30.24
CA GLY A 534 -43.59 -50.45 -31.53
C GLY A 534 -42.47 -51.13 -32.30
N GLU A 535 -42.16 -50.56 -33.45
CA GLU A 535 -41.09 -51.01 -34.34
C GLU A 535 -40.25 -49.80 -34.75
N VAL A 536 -38.92 -49.88 -34.58
CA VAL A 536 -38.02 -48.89 -35.14
C VAL A 536 -37.92 -49.13 -36.63
N VAL A 537 -38.33 -48.13 -37.41
CA VAL A 537 -38.32 -48.16 -38.88
C VAL A 537 -37.09 -47.47 -39.46
N ARG A 538 -36.52 -46.50 -38.74
CA ARG A 538 -35.23 -45.87 -39.06
C ARG A 538 -34.41 -45.64 -37.80
N ILE A 539 -33.11 -45.86 -37.88
CA ILE A 539 -32.17 -45.60 -36.78
C ILE A 539 -31.00 -44.76 -37.28
N GLY A 540 -30.57 -43.80 -36.47
CA GLY A 540 -29.38 -42.98 -36.65
C GLY A 540 -28.59 -42.89 -35.35
N ARG A 541 -27.40 -42.30 -35.39
CA ARG A 541 -26.50 -42.19 -34.21
C ARG A 541 -27.14 -41.49 -33.01
N ARG A 542 -27.99 -40.50 -33.29
CA ARG A 542 -28.55 -39.59 -32.27
C ARG A 542 -30.06 -39.74 -32.06
N GLY A 543 -30.71 -40.64 -32.80
CA GLY A 543 -32.17 -40.74 -32.78
C GLY A 543 -32.70 -41.83 -33.67
N LEU A 544 -34.00 -42.06 -33.58
CA LEU A 544 -34.70 -43.09 -34.31
C LEU A 544 -36.11 -42.65 -34.69
N ALA A 545 -36.66 -43.25 -35.74
CA ALA A 545 -38.05 -43.14 -36.12
C ALA A 545 -38.75 -44.45 -35.80
N ALA A 546 -39.81 -44.41 -34.99
CA ALA A 546 -40.52 -45.60 -34.55
C ALA A 546 -42.01 -45.54 -34.92
N ARG A 547 -42.56 -46.65 -35.39
CA ARG A 547 -44.01 -46.85 -35.49
C ARG A 547 -44.50 -47.39 -34.15
N LEU A 548 -45.04 -46.52 -33.32
CA LEU A 548 -45.59 -46.88 -32.01
C LEU A 548 -47.07 -47.24 -32.11
N ALA A 549 -47.54 -48.17 -31.26
CA ALA A 549 -48.95 -48.56 -31.20
C ALA A 549 -49.89 -47.41 -30.80
N ARG A 550 -49.37 -46.42 -30.05
CA ARG A 550 -50.04 -45.14 -29.80
C ARG A 550 -49.07 -43.98 -30.07
N PRO A 551 -49.51 -42.89 -30.71
CA PRO A 551 -48.66 -41.72 -30.89
C PRO A 551 -48.35 -41.08 -29.52
N LEU A 552 -47.14 -40.55 -29.40
CA LEU A 552 -46.71 -39.79 -28.22
C LEU A 552 -46.59 -38.31 -28.58
N ALA A 553 -46.91 -37.43 -27.64
CA ALA A 553 -46.80 -35.98 -27.85
C ALA A 553 -45.32 -35.56 -27.99
N PRO A 554 -45.02 -34.50 -28.77
CA PRO A 554 -43.69 -33.89 -28.77
C PRO A 554 -43.20 -33.55 -27.36
N LEU A 555 -41.88 -33.60 -27.18
CA LEU A 555 -41.13 -33.39 -25.93
C LEU A 555 -41.43 -34.38 -24.81
N THR A 556 -42.17 -35.45 -25.07
CA THR A 556 -42.37 -36.56 -24.12
C THR A 556 -41.04 -37.27 -23.89
N ASN A 557 -40.61 -37.36 -22.63
CA ASN A 557 -39.47 -38.18 -22.23
C ASN A 557 -39.87 -39.66 -22.26
N VAL A 558 -39.01 -40.50 -22.82
CA VAL A 558 -39.28 -41.92 -23.01
C VAL A 558 -38.08 -42.77 -22.60
N ARG A 559 -38.37 -43.91 -21.97
CA ARG A 559 -37.43 -45.01 -21.81
C ARG A 559 -37.71 -46.04 -22.89
N LEU A 560 -36.67 -46.52 -23.55
CA LEU A 560 -36.77 -47.41 -24.69
C LEU A 560 -35.97 -48.68 -24.42
N ARG A 561 -36.48 -49.80 -24.92
CA ARG A 561 -35.72 -51.05 -25.04
C ARG A 561 -35.96 -51.64 -26.43
N MET A 562 -34.88 -51.93 -27.12
CA MET A 562 -34.87 -52.43 -28.50
C MET A 562 -34.30 -53.85 -28.52
N THR A 563 -34.60 -54.63 -29.56
CA THR A 563 -33.98 -55.94 -29.77
C THR A 563 -33.15 -55.90 -31.04
N TYR A 564 -31.84 -56.12 -30.92
CA TYR A 564 -30.91 -56.17 -32.05
C TYR A 564 -30.87 -57.57 -32.69
N PRO A 565 -30.62 -57.67 -34.01
CA PRO A 565 -30.43 -58.94 -34.68
C PRO A 565 -29.16 -59.63 -34.15
N ALA A 566 -29.15 -60.96 -34.09
CA ALA A 566 -27.96 -61.71 -33.67
C ALA A 566 -26.78 -61.45 -34.63
N SER A 567 -25.67 -60.93 -34.12
CA SER A 567 -24.37 -60.89 -34.80
C SER A 567 -23.71 -62.27 -34.68
N GLY A 568 -23.15 -62.79 -35.76
CA GLY A 568 -22.73 -64.20 -35.91
C GLY A 568 -22.03 -64.84 -34.70
N HIS A 569 -22.43 -66.10 -34.46
CA HIS A 569 -21.94 -67.07 -33.46
C HIS A 569 -22.37 -66.94 -31.99
N GLU A 570 -23.45 -66.20 -31.68
CA GLU A 570 -24.20 -66.41 -30.44
C GLU A 570 -25.72 -66.44 -30.73
N SER A 571 -26.37 -67.49 -30.20
CA SER A 571 -27.81 -67.78 -30.03
C SER A 571 -28.84 -67.22 -31.03
N ALA A 572 -29.77 -68.07 -31.48
CA ALA A 572 -30.84 -67.74 -32.44
C ALA A 572 -31.90 -66.71 -31.94
N GLU A 573 -31.73 -66.15 -30.75
CA GLU A 573 -32.59 -65.12 -30.15
C GLU A 573 -31.77 -63.82 -30.03
N GLY A 574 -32.22 -62.74 -30.67
CA GLY A 574 -31.51 -61.45 -30.71
C GLY A 574 -31.19 -60.85 -29.33
N HIS A 575 -30.22 -59.93 -29.28
CA HIS A 575 -29.80 -59.29 -28.04
C HIS A 575 -30.70 -58.10 -27.69
N ALA A 576 -31.31 -58.09 -26.51
CA ALA A 576 -32.07 -56.95 -26.02
C ALA A 576 -31.12 -55.85 -25.53
N SER A 577 -31.39 -54.61 -25.93
CA SER A 577 -30.66 -53.42 -25.49
C SER A 577 -30.73 -53.22 -23.97
N GLY A 578 -29.83 -52.38 -23.47
CA GLY A 578 -30.01 -51.74 -22.16
C GLY A 578 -31.24 -50.83 -22.14
N ASP A 579 -31.41 -50.12 -21.03
CA ASP A 579 -32.39 -49.02 -20.96
C ASP A 579 -31.80 -47.81 -21.69
N LEU A 580 -32.35 -47.49 -22.87
CA LEU A 580 -32.08 -46.23 -23.56
C LEU A 580 -33.06 -45.17 -23.11
N TYR A 581 -32.63 -43.91 -23.14
CA TYR A 581 -33.48 -42.77 -22.85
C TYR A 581 -33.50 -41.84 -24.05
N GLY A 582 -34.67 -41.27 -24.31
CA GLY A 582 -34.84 -40.32 -25.39
C GLY A 582 -36.01 -39.38 -25.15
N LYS A 583 -36.19 -38.47 -26.10
CA LYS A 583 -37.27 -37.50 -26.12
C LYS A 583 -37.92 -37.47 -27.50
N VAL A 584 -39.25 -37.49 -27.51
CA VAL A 584 -40.03 -37.37 -28.74
C VAL A 584 -39.81 -35.97 -29.32
N THR A 585 -39.31 -35.86 -30.55
CA THR A 585 -39.13 -34.56 -31.23
C THR A 585 -40.29 -34.24 -32.16
N ALA A 586 -40.95 -35.25 -32.72
CA ALA A 586 -42.17 -35.11 -33.51
C ALA A 586 -43.17 -36.23 -33.20
N GLY A 587 -44.37 -35.84 -32.75
CA GLY A 587 -45.49 -36.73 -32.49
C GLY A 587 -46.24 -37.02 -33.78
N GLY A 588 -46.13 -38.25 -34.28
CA GLY A 588 -46.69 -38.68 -35.55
C GLY A 588 -46.34 -40.14 -35.85
N THR A 589 -46.58 -40.58 -37.08
CA THR A 589 -46.29 -41.95 -37.52
C THR A 589 -45.44 -41.90 -38.81
N PRO A 590 -44.12 -42.16 -38.74
CA PRO A 590 -43.36 -42.60 -37.58
C PRO A 590 -43.11 -41.47 -36.54
N THR A 591 -43.08 -41.84 -35.27
CA THR A 591 -42.71 -40.97 -34.15
C THR A 591 -41.20 -40.78 -34.15
N LEU A 592 -40.73 -39.53 -34.18
CA LEU A 592 -39.29 -39.24 -34.13
C LEU A 592 -38.85 -39.11 -32.68
N ILE A 593 -37.82 -39.85 -32.30
CA ILE A 593 -37.27 -39.87 -30.94
C ILE A 593 -35.78 -39.56 -31.01
N ARG A 594 -35.35 -38.51 -30.32
CA ARG A 594 -33.93 -38.19 -30.11
C ARG A 594 -33.43 -38.96 -28.89
N LEU A 595 -32.31 -39.64 -29.00
CA LEU A 595 -31.67 -40.32 -27.87
C LEU A 595 -30.95 -39.29 -27.01
N THR A 596 -31.11 -39.38 -25.69
CA THR A 596 -30.50 -38.49 -24.70
C THR A 596 -29.53 -39.22 -23.77
N SER A 597 -29.63 -40.55 -23.67
CA SER A 597 -28.68 -41.41 -22.98
C SER A 597 -28.70 -42.81 -23.59
N VAL A 598 -27.52 -43.30 -23.95
CA VAL A 598 -27.27 -44.62 -24.57
C VAL A 598 -25.98 -45.16 -23.94
N ASP A 599 -25.90 -46.45 -23.60
CA ASP A 599 -24.62 -47.02 -23.15
C ASP A 599 -23.68 -47.32 -24.33
N THR A 600 -22.43 -47.57 -23.99
CA THR A 600 -21.37 -47.96 -24.91
C THR A 600 -21.73 -49.20 -25.74
N ALA A 601 -22.43 -50.18 -25.16
CA ALA A 601 -22.81 -51.41 -25.86
C ALA A 601 -23.88 -51.12 -26.93
N ASP A 602 -24.93 -50.39 -26.55
CA ASP A 602 -25.99 -49.94 -27.45
C ASP A 602 -25.45 -48.97 -28.51
N GLN A 603 -24.54 -48.05 -28.15
CA GLN A 603 -23.85 -47.19 -29.11
C GLN A 603 -23.08 -48.01 -30.15
N HIS A 604 -22.34 -49.02 -29.71
CA HIS A 604 -21.60 -49.91 -30.62
C HIS A 604 -22.55 -50.70 -31.53
N ALA A 605 -23.67 -51.20 -31.00
CA ALA A 605 -24.69 -51.90 -31.79
C ALA A 605 -25.33 -50.98 -32.84
N ILE A 606 -25.65 -49.73 -32.47
CA ILE A 606 -26.15 -48.71 -33.40
C ILE A 606 -25.12 -48.41 -34.49
N GLU A 607 -23.84 -48.26 -34.15
CA GLU A 607 -22.77 -48.06 -35.13
C GLU A 607 -22.63 -49.23 -36.10
N MET A 608 -22.72 -50.47 -35.62
CA MET A 608 -22.70 -51.65 -36.50
C MET A 608 -23.90 -51.70 -37.46
N LEU A 609 -25.08 -51.24 -37.02
CA LEU A 609 -26.27 -51.15 -37.87
C LEU A 609 -26.11 -50.10 -38.97
N LEU A 610 -25.45 -48.98 -38.66
CA LEU A 610 -25.18 -47.92 -39.63
C LEU A 610 -24.07 -48.31 -40.62
N HIS A 611 -23.07 -49.06 -40.14
CA HIS A 611 -21.86 -49.44 -40.89
C HIS A 611 -21.61 -50.95 -40.89
N PRO A 612 -22.47 -51.79 -41.49
CA PRO A 612 -22.35 -53.26 -41.44
C PRO A 612 -21.11 -53.84 -42.13
N GLY A 613 -20.29 -53.03 -42.82
CA GLY A 613 -19.11 -53.45 -43.58
C GLY A 613 -17.76 -53.32 -42.86
N THR A 614 -17.67 -52.62 -41.72
CA THR A 614 -16.39 -52.30 -41.06
C THR A 614 -15.89 -53.38 -40.08
N ALA A 615 -16.72 -54.37 -39.76
CA ALA A 615 -16.39 -55.45 -38.82
C ALA A 615 -15.28 -56.42 -39.31
N ARG A 616 -14.79 -56.30 -40.56
CA ARG A 616 -13.72 -57.17 -41.08
C ARG A 616 -12.29 -56.74 -40.73
N ALA A 617 -12.07 -55.57 -40.14
CA ALA A 617 -10.71 -55.04 -39.90
C ALA A 617 -10.23 -55.04 -38.44
N ALA A 618 -11.10 -55.25 -37.46
CA ALA A 618 -10.76 -55.09 -36.03
C ALA A 618 -10.45 -56.42 -35.30
N GLY A 619 -10.28 -57.54 -36.02
CA GLY A 619 -9.99 -58.86 -35.47
C GLY A 619 -8.51 -59.29 -35.52
N SER A 620 -7.60 -58.40 -35.94
CA SER A 620 -6.16 -58.70 -35.97
C SER A 620 -5.33 -57.46 -35.62
N ALA A 621 -5.25 -57.13 -34.33
CA ALA A 621 -4.14 -56.39 -33.73
C ALA A 621 -4.11 -56.64 -32.23
#